data_AF-A0A496U8V5-F1
#
_entry.id   AF-A0A496U8V5-F1
#
_cell.length_a   1.000
_cell.length_b   1.000
_cell.length_c   1.000
_cell.angle_alpha   90.00
_cell.angle_beta   90.00
_cell.angle_gamma   90.00
#
_symmetry.space_group_name_H-M   'P 1'
#
loop_
_entity.id
_entity.type
_entity.pdbx_description
1 polymer ?
#
loop_
_entity_poly.entity_id
_entity_poly.type
_entity_poly.pdbx_seq_one_letter_code
_entity_poly.pdbx_strand_id
1 'polypeptide(L)'
;MTVKTKSKFYYDFIVETTGTDINFNEGGSELTATLSPSQYTPTSLAIEIARAMTEVGTQNYICNFSRTNRFFEISASSDFTLLVATGSTSSSGFTLMGFTGSDVGPGSSAESDTATGKAFLPQFMLQNFVDFIDNEGFSSPTVKTTASGEVELVTFGSESFAEMNIIYQTNIAQGNGAPLDNDPSGVENLRDFMRYCITKSPIEFMPDRATPSEFTECFLESTKKSKTGTAFTLKELYSKGLIDYYESGMITLRKV
;
A
#
# COMPACT_ATOMS: atom_id res chain seq x y z
N MET A 1 15.08 -0.77 18.23
CA MET A 1 15.57 -1.96 17.50
C MET A 1 16.11 -1.47 16.15
N THR A 2 16.82 -2.26 15.34
CA THR A 2 17.21 -1.84 13.98
C THR A 2 16.80 -2.93 13.01
N VAL A 3 16.04 -2.57 11.97
CA VAL A 3 15.76 -3.51 10.88
C VAL A 3 17.10 -3.86 10.24
N LYS A 4 17.44 -5.16 10.21
CA LYS A 4 18.68 -5.64 9.60
C LYS A 4 18.57 -5.83 8.08
N THR A 5 17.37 -5.63 7.56
CA THR A 5 16.98 -5.83 6.17
C THR A 5 16.50 -4.52 5.56
N LYS A 6 16.50 -4.45 4.24
CA LYS A 6 15.94 -3.29 3.52
C LYS A 6 14.45 -3.51 3.35
N SER A 7 13.66 -2.49 3.64
CA SER A 7 12.20 -2.59 3.59
C SER A 7 11.63 -2.24 2.21
N LYS A 8 10.34 -2.45 2.03
CA LYS A 8 9.58 -2.13 0.81
C LYS A 8 8.18 -1.66 1.18
N PHE A 9 7.62 -0.75 0.39
CA PHE A 9 6.24 -0.29 0.53
C PHE A 9 5.50 -0.44 -0.79
N TYR A 10 4.26 -0.91 -0.75
CA TYR A 10 3.32 -0.85 -1.88
C TYR A 10 2.20 0.15 -1.60
N TYR A 11 1.90 0.97 -2.60
CA TYR A 11 0.96 2.07 -2.51
C TYR A 11 0.38 2.43 -3.88
N ASP A 12 -0.50 3.42 -3.93
CA ASP A 12 -1.10 3.96 -5.15
C ASP A 12 -2.19 3.08 -5.80
N PHE A 13 -3.07 2.51 -4.97
CA PHE A 13 -4.26 1.77 -5.44
C PHE A 13 -5.52 2.60 -5.15
N ILE A 14 -5.82 3.52 -6.05
CA ILE A 14 -6.94 4.46 -5.90
C ILE A 14 -8.03 4.08 -6.90
N VAL A 15 -9.23 3.80 -6.40
CA VAL A 15 -10.45 3.72 -7.21
C VAL A 15 -11.12 5.08 -7.14
N GLU A 16 -11.11 5.82 -8.25
CA GLU A 16 -11.77 7.12 -8.37
C GLU A 16 -13.29 6.95 -8.54
N THR A 17 -14.04 8.04 -8.64
CA THR A 17 -15.50 7.98 -8.84
C THR A 17 -15.91 7.63 -10.26
N THR A 18 -14.97 7.63 -11.21
CA THR A 18 -15.20 7.30 -12.62
C THR A 18 -14.32 6.14 -13.02
N GLY A 19 -14.96 5.09 -13.53
CA GLY A 19 -14.30 3.88 -13.99
C GLY A 19 -13.41 3.22 -12.91
N THR A 20 -13.83 2.21 -12.19
CA THR A 20 -15.18 1.88 -11.80
C THR A 20 -15.41 0.42 -12.14
N ASP A 21 -15.63 0.22 -13.43
CA ASP A 21 -16.30 -0.96 -13.92
C ASP A 21 -15.32 -2.04 -14.42
N ILE A 22 -15.74 -3.29 -14.22
CA ILE A 22 -15.11 -4.51 -14.68
C ILE A 22 -16.17 -5.27 -15.49
N ASN A 23 -16.00 -5.32 -16.82
CA ASN A 23 -16.88 -6.10 -17.68
C ASN A 23 -16.39 -7.54 -17.82
N PHE A 24 -17.26 -8.51 -17.61
CA PHE A 24 -16.90 -9.92 -17.76
C PHE A 24 -18.07 -10.75 -18.26
N ASN A 25 -17.79 -11.99 -18.65
CA ASN A 25 -18.80 -12.92 -19.16
C ASN A 25 -18.57 -14.34 -18.62
N GLU A 26 -19.64 -15.03 -18.24
CA GLU A 26 -19.65 -16.41 -17.73
C GLU A 26 -20.22 -17.41 -18.77
N GLY A 27 -20.11 -17.08 -20.07
CA GLY A 27 -20.69 -17.85 -21.19
C GLY A 27 -22.10 -17.42 -21.62
N GLY A 28 -22.58 -16.27 -21.11
CA GLY A 28 -23.89 -15.68 -21.41
C GLY A 28 -23.78 -14.23 -21.90
N SER A 29 -24.65 -13.37 -21.37
CA SER A 29 -24.56 -11.92 -21.58
C SER A 29 -23.43 -11.31 -20.76
N GLU A 30 -22.91 -10.18 -21.23
CA GLU A 30 -21.97 -9.37 -20.47
C GLU A 30 -22.55 -8.95 -19.10
N LEU A 31 -21.70 -9.00 -18.09
CA LEU A 31 -21.92 -8.53 -16.74
C LEU A 31 -20.97 -7.37 -16.45
N THR A 32 -21.39 -6.47 -15.57
CA THR A 32 -20.61 -5.28 -15.18
C THR A 32 -20.55 -5.21 -13.66
N ALA A 33 -19.37 -5.43 -13.10
CA ALA A 33 -19.11 -5.22 -11.67
C ALA A 33 -18.54 -3.81 -11.45
N THR A 34 -19.00 -3.11 -10.42
CA THR A 34 -18.58 -1.75 -10.10
C THR A 34 -17.80 -1.75 -8.78
N LEU A 35 -16.56 -1.28 -8.82
CA LEU A 35 -15.74 -1.11 -7.61
C LEU A 35 -16.16 0.13 -6.83
N SER A 36 -16.13 0.04 -5.50
CA SER A 36 -16.44 1.16 -4.62
C SER A 36 -15.30 2.19 -4.64
N PRO A 37 -15.56 3.49 -4.88
CA PRO A 37 -14.53 4.51 -4.83
C PRO A 37 -13.89 4.60 -3.44
N SER A 38 -12.60 4.33 -3.35
CA SER A 38 -11.82 4.39 -2.12
C SER A 38 -10.33 4.30 -2.44
N GLN A 39 -9.51 4.39 -1.39
CA GLN A 39 -8.08 4.15 -1.44
C GLN A 39 -7.82 2.82 -0.75
N TYR A 40 -7.12 1.92 -1.44
CA TYR A 40 -6.93 0.55 -1.01
C TYR A 40 -5.45 0.23 -0.82
N THR A 41 -5.19 -0.80 -0.03
CA THR A 41 -3.99 -1.63 -0.17
C THR A 41 -4.18 -2.63 -1.31
N PRO A 42 -3.10 -3.24 -1.84
CA PRO A 42 -3.25 -4.38 -2.76
C PRO A 42 -4.18 -5.48 -2.22
N THR A 43 -4.06 -5.83 -0.93
CA THR A 43 -4.94 -6.84 -0.29
C THR A 43 -6.40 -6.44 -0.31
N SER A 44 -6.72 -5.24 0.20
CA SER A 44 -8.10 -4.78 0.29
C SER A 44 -8.72 -4.52 -1.09
N LEU A 45 -7.92 -4.11 -2.08
CA LEU A 45 -8.39 -4.01 -3.46
C LEU A 45 -8.72 -5.38 -4.05
N ALA A 46 -7.89 -6.41 -3.81
CA ALA A 46 -8.20 -7.78 -4.25
C ALA A 46 -9.54 -8.25 -3.67
N ILE A 47 -9.77 -8.00 -2.38
CA ILE A 47 -11.04 -8.32 -1.72
C ILE A 47 -12.21 -7.56 -2.37
N GLU A 48 -12.03 -6.26 -2.66
CA GLU A 48 -13.06 -5.45 -3.31
C GLU A 48 -13.40 -5.94 -4.73
N ILE A 49 -12.39 -6.34 -5.51
CA ILE A 49 -12.58 -6.92 -6.86
C ILE A 49 -13.40 -8.21 -6.77
N ALA A 50 -13.00 -9.12 -5.88
CA ALA A 50 -13.71 -10.38 -5.67
C ALA A 50 -15.16 -10.15 -5.21
N ARG A 51 -15.37 -9.19 -4.29
CA ARG A 51 -16.69 -8.77 -3.80
C ARG A 51 -17.56 -8.27 -4.95
N ALA A 52 -17.07 -7.29 -5.73
CA ALA A 52 -17.82 -6.65 -6.79
C ALA A 52 -18.22 -7.64 -7.89
N MET A 53 -17.31 -8.53 -8.30
CA MET A 53 -17.61 -9.57 -9.30
C MET A 53 -18.60 -10.61 -8.78
N THR A 54 -18.46 -11.06 -7.53
CA THR A 54 -19.38 -12.04 -6.91
C THR A 54 -20.78 -11.47 -6.71
N GLU A 55 -20.93 -10.16 -6.50
CA GLU A 55 -22.23 -9.51 -6.33
C GLU A 55 -23.10 -9.54 -7.60
N VAL A 56 -22.46 -9.47 -8.78
CA VAL A 56 -23.17 -9.42 -10.07
C VAL A 56 -23.09 -10.73 -10.87
N GLY A 57 -22.08 -11.55 -10.60
CA GLY A 57 -21.86 -12.86 -11.22
C GLY A 57 -22.72 -13.97 -10.62
N THR A 58 -22.73 -15.12 -11.28
CA THR A 58 -23.36 -16.34 -10.76
C THR A 58 -22.39 -17.22 -9.97
N GLN A 59 -21.09 -16.89 -10.01
CA GLN A 59 -20.01 -17.63 -9.39
C GLN A 59 -19.38 -16.86 -8.22
N ASN A 60 -18.70 -17.60 -7.35
CA ASN A 60 -17.86 -17.00 -6.31
C ASN A 60 -16.47 -16.72 -6.88
N TYR A 61 -16.07 -15.46 -6.88
CA TYR A 61 -14.76 -15.03 -7.34
C TYR A 61 -13.79 -14.90 -6.18
N ILE A 62 -12.53 -15.25 -6.43
CA ILE A 62 -11.40 -15.01 -5.53
C ILE A 62 -10.39 -14.19 -6.31
N CYS A 63 -9.93 -13.09 -5.73
CA CYS A 63 -8.84 -12.32 -6.29
C CYS A 63 -7.66 -12.32 -5.32
N ASN A 64 -6.47 -12.58 -5.84
CA ASN A 64 -5.21 -12.58 -5.10
C ASN A 64 -4.25 -11.57 -5.71
N PHE A 65 -3.39 -10.97 -4.88
CA PHE A 65 -2.32 -10.11 -5.34
C PHE A 65 -0.96 -10.78 -5.14
N SER A 66 -0.26 -11.05 -6.24
CA SER A 66 1.12 -11.54 -6.23
C SER A 66 2.07 -10.39 -5.91
N ARG A 67 2.62 -10.36 -4.71
CA ARG A 67 3.54 -9.29 -4.28
C ARG A 67 4.93 -9.37 -4.91
N THR A 68 5.28 -10.51 -5.49
CA THR A 68 6.54 -10.68 -6.23
C THR A 68 6.47 -9.97 -7.57
N ASN A 69 5.39 -10.19 -8.32
CA ASN A 69 5.21 -9.63 -9.67
C ASN A 69 4.41 -8.31 -9.68
N ARG A 70 3.66 -8.06 -8.59
CA ARG A 70 2.63 -7.01 -8.46
C ARG A 70 1.47 -7.19 -9.42
N PHE A 71 1.02 -8.43 -9.56
CA PHE A 71 -0.06 -8.85 -10.45
C PHE A 71 -1.30 -9.23 -9.65
N PHE A 72 -2.48 -8.98 -10.21
CA PHE A 72 -3.73 -9.52 -9.71
C PHE A 72 -4.08 -10.81 -10.47
N GLU A 73 -4.50 -11.82 -9.74
CA GLU A 73 -5.08 -13.05 -10.29
C GLU A 73 -6.52 -13.16 -9.81
N ILE A 74 -7.46 -13.24 -10.75
CA ILE A 74 -8.89 -13.45 -10.49
C ILE A 74 -9.20 -14.91 -10.86
N SER A 75 -9.89 -15.63 -10.00
CA SER A 75 -10.25 -17.04 -10.20
C SER A 75 -11.68 -17.33 -9.77
N ALA A 76 -12.30 -18.33 -10.38
CA ALA A 76 -13.64 -18.80 -10.10
C ALA A 76 -13.73 -20.34 -10.28
N SER A 77 -14.87 -20.94 -9.95
CA SER A 77 -15.06 -22.40 -10.07
C SER A 77 -15.30 -22.90 -11.50
N SER A 78 -15.69 -22.02 -12.42
CA SER A 78 -15.92 -22.32 -13.84
C SER A 78 -15.36 -21.21 -14.71
N ASP A 79 -15.37 -21.42 -16.02
CA ASP A 79 -14.80 -20.48 -16.97
C ASP A 79 -15.54 -19.14 -16.97
N PHE A 80 -14.76 -18.07 -17.03
CA PHE A 80 -15.22 -16.71 -17.31
C PHE A 80 -14.24 -16.04 -18.28
N THR A 81 -14.66 -14.92 -18.87
CA THR A 81 -13.82 -14.07 -19.72
C THR A 81 -13.88 -12.65 -19.19
N LEU A 82 -12.72 -12.05 -18.89
CA LEU A 82 -12.60 -10.62 -18.63
C LEU A 82 -12.60 -9.88 -19.96
N LEU A 83 -13.56 -8.98 -20.15
CA LEU A 83 -13.78 -8.25 -21.40
C LEU A 83 -12.98 -6.95 -21.40
N VAL A 84 -11.64 -7.08 -21.31
CA VAL A 84 -10.69 -5.96 -21.21
C VAL A 84 -10.74 -5.05 -22.44
N ALA A 85 -10.91 -5.64 -23.63
CA ALA A 85 -10.94 -4.93 -24.91
C ALA A 85 -12.35 -4.71 -25.44
N THR A 86 -13.25 -5.67 -25.20
CA THR A 86 -14.58 -5.69 -25.83
C THR A 86 -15.72 -5.28 -24.91
N GLY A 87 -15.46 -5.06 -23.61
CA GLY A 87 -16.45 -4.66 -22.63
C GLY A 87 -17.14 -3.33 -22.99
N SER A 88 -18.42 -3.21 -22.63
CA SER A 88 -19.24 -2.04 -22.99
C SER A 88 -18.88 -0.76 -22.23
N THR A 89 -18.18 -0.85 -21.11
CA THR A 89 -17.76 0.31 -20.31
C THR A 89 -16.30 0.68 -20.58
N SER A 90 -15.99 1.99 -20.60
CA SER A 90 -14.62 2.47 -20.79
C SER A 90 -13.74 2.02 -19.61
N SER A 91 -12.71 1.23 -19.93
CA SER A 91 -12.01 0.23 -19.10
C SER A 91 -10.99 0.76 -18.08
N SER A 92 -11.44 1.48 -17.06
CA SER A 92 -10.54 1.90 -15.98
C SER A 92 -10.20 0.81 -14.96
N GLY A 93 -11.16 -0.05 -14.59
CA GLY A 93 -10.94 -1.07 -13.56
C GLY A 93 -9.81 -2.02 -13.93
N PHE A 94 -9.74 -2.41 -15.20
CA PHE A 94 -8.68 -3.25 -15.74
C PHE A 94 -7.30 -2.61 -15.68
N THR A 95 -7.20 -1.31 -16.01
CA THR A 95 -5.92 -0.60 -15.95
C THR A 95 -5.39 -0.53 -14.51
N LEU A 96 -6.26 -0.30 -13.52
CA LEU A 96 -5.89 -0.33 -12.10
C LEU A 96 -5.40 -1.71 -11.65
N MET A 97 -5.99 -2.78 -12.19
CA MET A 97 -5.59 -4.16 -11.89
C MET A 97 -4.38 -4.63 -12.71
N GLY A 98 -3.89 -3.81 -13.65
CA GLY A 98 -2.76 -4.17 -14.52
C GLY A 98 -3.13 -5.13 -15.66
N PHE A 99 -4.40 -5.27 -16.00
CA PHE A 99 -4.84 -5.98 -17.21
C PHE A 99 -4.81 -5.00 -18.40
N THR A 100 -4.05 -5.35 -19.44
CA THR A 100 -3.96 -4.55 -20.66
C THR A 100 -4.27 -5.38 -21.90
N GLY A 101 -4.52 -4.70 -23.02
CA GLY A 101 -4.65 -5.37 -24.31
C GLY A 101 -5.98 -6.09 -24.53
N SER A 102 -5.92 -7.38 -24.85
CA SER A 102 -7.06 -8.22 -25.28
C SER A 102 -7.86 -8.80 -24.11
N ASP A 103 -9.07 -9.28 -24.39
CA ASP A 103 -9.87 -10.03 -23.43
C ASP A 103 -9.11 -11.25 -22.89
N VAL A 104 -9.31 -11.58 -21.61
CA VAL A 104 -8.61 -12.68 -20.93
C VAL A 104 -9.61 -13.79 -20.62
N GLY A 105 -9.41 -14.95 -21.25
CA GLY A 105 -10.29 -16.11 -21.13
C GLY A 105 -10.79 -16.61 -22.50
N PRO A 106 -11.78 -17.53 -22.52
CA PRO A 106 -12.41 -18.15 -21.37
C PRO A 106 -11.44 -19.02 -20.56
N GLY A 107 -11.57 -18.98 -19.22
CA GLY A 107 -10.82 -19.84 -18.30
C GLY A 107 -11.26 -19.64 -16.85
N SER A 108 -10.86 -20.54 -15.96
CA SER A 108 -11.19 -20.46 -14.52
C SER A 108 -10.26 -19.56 -13.70
N SER A 109 -9.20 -19.03 -14.33
CA SER A 109 -8.29 -18.04 -13.75
C SER A 109 -7.82 -17.06 -14.83
N ALA A 110 -7.63 -15.80 -14.43
CA ALA A 110 -7.13 -14.71 -15.25
C ALA A 110 -6.09 -13.91 -14.44
N GLU A 111 -4.85 -13.86 -14.91
CA GLU A 111 -3.76 -13.08 -14.31
C GLU A 111 -3.50 -11.82 -15.14
N SER A 112 -3.25 -10.69 -14.46
CA SER A 112 -2.86 -9.43 -15.08
C SER A 112 -1.51 -9.53 -15.77
N ASP A 113 -1.30 -8.78 -16.85
CA ASP A 113 -0.07 -8.82 -17.67
C ASP A 113 0.95 -7.73 -17.31
N THR A 114 0.55 -6.74 -16.51
CA THR A 114 1.38 -5.60 -16.13
C THR A 114 1.40 -5.37 -14.62
N ALA A 115 2.57 -5.00 -14.10
CA ALA A 115 2.73 -4.70 -12.69
C ALA A 115 2.00 -3.40 -12.34
N THR A 116 1.13 -3.44 -11.32
CA THR A 116 0.33 -2.29 -10.91
C THR A 116 0.73 -1.70 -9.56
N GLY A 117 0.21 -0.51 -9.27
CA GLY A 117 0.58 0.35 -8.16
C GLY A 117 2.02 0.82 -8.22
N LYS A 118 2.44 1.50 -7.16
CA LYS A 118 3.81 1.95 -6.97
C LYS A 118 4.52 1.17 -5.88
N ALA A 119 5.83 1.08 -6.02
CA ALA A 119 6.71 0.47 -5.03
C ALA A 119 7.75 1.50 -4.59
N PHE A 120 7.78 1.80 -3.29
CA PHE A 120 8.84 2.61 -2.71
C PHE A 120 9.86 1.70 -2.02
N LEU A 121 11.13 1.87 -2.40
CA LEU A 121 12.26 1.09 -1.91
C LEU A 121 13.26 2.06 -1.26
N PRO A 122 13.25 2.19 0.08
CA PRO A 122 14.30 2.94 0.76
C PRO A 122 15.69 2.44 0.33
N GLN A 123 16.53 3.35 -0.15
CA GLN A 123 17.91 3.02 -0.55
C GLN A 123 18.75 2.41 0.58
N PHE A 124 18.40 2.70 1.84
CA PHE A 124 19.07 2.22 3.05
C PHE A 124 18.08 1.63 4.05
N MET A 125 18.58 0.83 5.00
CA MET A 125 17.77 0.24 6.07
C MET A 125 17.10 1.33 6.91
N LEU A 126 15.86 1.08 7.33
CA LEU A 126 15.10 2.00 8.17
C LEU A 126 15.82 2.25 9.51
N GLN A 127 15.96 3.51 9.87
CA GLN A 127 16.62 3.91 11.12
C GLN A 127 15.59 4.12 12.23
N ASN A 128 16.03 3.92 13.48
CA ASN A 128 15.19 4.04 14.68
C ASN A 128 13.89 3.23 14.59
N PHE A 129 13.97 2.03 14.01
CA PHE A 129 12.79 1.21 13.83
C PHE A 129 12.27 0.64 15.14
N VAL A 130 10.96 0.75 15.32
CA VAL A 130 10.17 0.05 16.33
C VAL A 130 9.04 -0.66 15.58
N ASP A 131 8.93 -1.97 15.80
CA ASP A 131 7.93 -2.81 15.13
C ASP A 131 6.54 -2.58 15.73
N PHE A 132 5.49 -2.93 14.97
CA PHE A 132 4.10 -2.92 15.41
C PHE A 132 3.87 -3.74 16.69
N ILE A 133 4.59 -4.86 16.86
CA ILE A 133 4.46 -5.72 18.04
C ILE A 133 5.08 -5.11 19.31
N ASP A 134 5.98 -4.15 19.16
CA ASP A 134 6.74 -3.55 20.26
C ASP A 134 6.21 -2.14 20.64
N ASN A 135 5.21 -1.62 19.91
CA ASN A 135 4.65 -0.30 20.13
C ASN A 135 3.12 -0.34 19.99
N GLU A 136 2.47 -0.58 21.11
CA GLU A 136 1.02 -0.66 21.24
C GLU A 136 0.48 0.51 22.07
N GLY A 137 -0.74 0.92 21.75
CA GLY A 137 -1.48 1.94 22.47
C GLY A 137 -2.97 1.64 22.48
N PHE A 138 -3.74 2.57 23.03
CA PHE A 138 -5.20 2.50 23.00
C PHE A 138 -5.73 3.56 22.04
N SER A 139 -6.85 3.25 21.38
CA SER A 139 -7.56 4.22 20.57
C SER A 139 -8.34 5.19 21.45
N SER A 140 -8.01 6.48 21.33
CA SER A 140 -8.65 7.60 22.05
C SER A 140 -8.84 7.36 23.56
N PRO A 141 -7.79 7.03 24.32
CA PRO A 141 -7.92 6.69 25.72
C PRO A 141 -8.27 7.94 26.53
N THR A 142 -9.31 7.85 27.36
CA THR A 142 -9.61 8.85 28.38
C THR A 142 -9.29 8.25 29.75
N VAL A 143 -8.30 8.85 30.43
CA VAL A 143 -7.95 8.50 31.80
C VAL A 143 -8.64 9.47 32.74
N LYS A 144 -9.45 8.97 33.66
CA LYS A 144 -10.03 9.74 34.76
C LYS A 144 -9.41 9.25 36.06
N THR A 145 -9.05 10.18 36.93
CA THR A 145 -8.52 9.86 38.25
C THR A 145 -9.38 10.55 39.30
N THR A 146 -9.91 9.77 40.25
CA THR A 146 -10.71 10.30 41.36
C THR A 146 -9.81 10.91 42.43
N ALA A 147 -10.38 11.74 43.30
CA ALA A 147 -9.65 12.34 44.42
C ALA A 147 -9.12 11.30 45.44
N SER A 148 -9.66 10.08 45.43
CA SER A 148 -9.19 8.94 46.24
C SER A 148 -8.11 8.10 45.55
N GLY A 149 -7.71 8.44 44.32
CA GLY A 149 -6.64 7.75 43.59
C GLY A 149 -7.10 6.56 42.74
N GLU A 150 -8.41 6.36 42.57
CA GLU A 150 -8.91 5.35 41.62
C GLU A 150 -8.76 5.88 40.20
N VAL A 151 -8.27 5.02 39.30
CA VAL A 151 -8.01 5.34 37.90
C VAL A 151 -8.97 4.55 37.02
N GLU A 152 -9.78 5.26 36.23
CA GLU A 152 -10.67 4.71 35.22
C GLU A 152 -10.07 4.99 33.83
N LEU A 153 -9.92 3.95 33.02
CA LEU A 153 -9.43 4.03 31.64
C LEU A 153 -10.57 3.61 30.70
N VAL A 154 -11.06 4.57 29.91
CA VAL A 154 -12.06 4.32 28.85
C VAL A 154 -11.32 4.33 27.51
N THR A 155 -11.45 3.26 26.72
CA THR A 155 -10.78 3.08 25.42
C THR A 155 -11.73 2.49 24.40
N PHE A 156 -11.43 2.68 23.11
CA PHE A 156 -12.21 2.13 22.00
C PHE A 156 -11.54 0.92 21.32
N GLY A 157 -10.49 0.37 21.93
CA GLY A 157 -9.70 -0.72 21.40
C GLY A 157 -8.20 -0.46 21.51
N SER A 158 -7.40 -1.45 21.13
CA SER A 158 -5.95 -1.35 21.01
C SER A 158 -5.54 -0.90 19.60
N GLU A 159 -4.43 -0.17 19.52
CA GLU A 159 -3.80 0.26 18.27
C GLU A 159 -2.34 -0.17 18.30
N SER A 160 -1.80 -0.59 17.15
CA SER A 160 -0.39 -0.95 17.00
C SER A 160 0.29 0.04 16.04
N PHE A 161 1.50 0.46 16.38
CA PHE A 161 2.24 1.48 15.66
C PHE A 161 3.63 0.99 15.27
N ALA A 162 4.13 1.40 14.12
CA ALA A 162 5.54 1.28 13.79
C ALA A 162 6.17 2.66 13.70
N GLU A 163 7.39 2.81 14.21
CA GLU A 163 8.16 4.06 14.11
C GLU A 163 9.40 3.83 13.26
N MET A 164 9.76 4.80 12.43
CA MET A 164 10.95 4.72 11.57
C MET A 164 11.38 6.08 11.04
N ASN A 165 12.65 6.16 10.61
CA ASN A 165 13.16 7.26 9.81
C ASN A 165 13.74 6.70 8.49
N ILE A 166 13.26 7.24 7.37
CA ILE A 166 13.80 6.96 6.04
C ILE A 166 14.91 7.98 5.79
N ILE A 167 16.16 7.52 5.84
CA ILE A 167 17.35 8.37 5.72
C ILE A 167 18.16 8.01 4.46
N TYR A 168 19.07 8.91 4.09
CA TYR A 168 20.04 8.76 3.02
C TYR A 168 19.40 8.53 1.64
N GLN A 169 18.22 9.12 1.41
CA GLN A 169 17.66 9.14 0.07
C GLN A 169 18.40 10.19 -0.76
N THR A 170 18.90 9.80 -1.92
CA THR A 170 19.72 10.64 -2.80
C THR A 170 19.53 10.23 -4.25
N ASN A 171 19.78 11.17 -5.16
CA ASN A 171 19.87 10.93 -6.59
C ASN A 171 21.31 10.69 -7.05
N ILE A 172 22.28 10.80 -6.13
CA ILE A 172 23.69 10.55 -6.41
C ILE A 172 23.86 9.07 -6.72
N ALA A 173 24.47 8.77 -7.87
CA ALA A 173 24.77 7.41 -8.27
C ALA A 173 25.67 6.71 -7.25
N GLN A 174 25.26 5.52 -6.83
CA GLN A 174 25.99 4.70 -5.86
C GLN A 174 26.89 3.70 -6.58
N GLY A 175 28.11 3.52 -6.07
CA GLY A 175 29.06 2.55 -6.61
C GLY A 175 28.61 1.10 -6.35
N ASN A 176 29.18 0.15 -7.09
CA ASN A 176 28.92 -1.27 -6.85
C ASN A 176 29.34 -1.67 -5.42
N GLY A 177 28.49 -2.40 -4.71
CA GLY A 177 28.72 -2.78 -3.31
C GLY A 177 28.55 -1.64 -2.29
N ALA A 178 28.07 -0.47 -2.71
CA ALA A 178 27.71 0.59 -1.78
C ALA A 178 26.59 0.13 -0.81
N PRO A 179 26.59 0.62 0.45
CA PRO A 179 25.52 0.29 1.39
C PRO A 179 24.13 0.77 0.93
N LEU A 180 24.09 1.87 0.18
CA LEU A 180 22.89 2.44 -0.42
C LEU A 180 22.62 1.78 -1.77
N ASP A 181 21.35 1.47 -2.06
CA ASP A 181 20.98 1.06 -3.41
C ASP A 181 21.08 2.24 -4.37
N ASN A 182 21.50 1.96 -5.60
CA ASN A 182 21.55 2.95 -6.65
C ASN A 182 20.14 3.24 -7.20
N ASP A 183 19.63 4.43 -6.93
CA ASP A 183 18.37 4.94 -7.49
C ASP A 183 18.55 6.42 -7.85
N PRO A 184 18.70 6.74 -9.16
CA PRO A 184 18.87 8.11 -9.62
C PRO A 184 17.69 9.05 -9.33
N SER A 185 16.54 8.50 -8.91
CA SER A 185 15.34 9.22 -8.55
C SER A 185 14.97 9.04 -7.07
N GLY A 186 15.91 8.63 -6.21
CA GLY A 186 15.63 8.28 -4.81
C GLY A 186 14.94 9.39 -4.02
N VAL A 187 15.31 10.66 -4.26
CA VAL A 187 14.68 11.81 -3.58
C VAL A 187 13.26 12.06 -4.09
N GLU A 188 13.05 11.96 -5.41
CA GLU A 188 11.72 12.09 -6.03
C GLU A 188 10.79 10.97 -5.56
N ASN A 189 11.28 9.74 -5.50
CA ASN A 189 10.54 8.56 -5.07
C ASN A 189 10.12 8.69 -3.60
N LEU A 190 11.02 9.13 -2.71
CA LEU A 190 10.66 9.43 -1.31
C LEU A 190 9.60 10.54 -1.24
N ARG A 191 9.74 11.58 -2.05
CA ARG A 191 8.80 12.72 -2.06
C ARG A 191 7.41 12.30 -2.55
N ASP A 192 7.33 11.48 -3.60
CA ASP A 192 6.09 10.92 -4.11
C ASP A 192 5.40 10.02 -3.07
N PHE A 193 6.16 9.10 -2.47
CA PHE A 193 5.67 8.24 -1.39
C PHE A 193 5.12 9.07 -0.21
N MET A 194 5.88 10.05 0.28
CA MET A 194 5.42 10.89 1.40
C MET A 194 4.20 11.73 1.03
N ARG A 195 4.07 12.19 -0.22
CA ARG A 195 2.87 12.90 -0.71
C ARG A 195 1.64 12.00 -0.69
N TYR A 196 1.80 10.74 -1.10
CA TYR A 196 0.73 9.76 -1.01
C TYR A 196 0.33 9.52 0.45
N CYS A 197 1.30 9.23 1.32
CA CYS A 197 1.05 8.94 2.73
C CYS A 197 0.30 10.04 3.48
N ILE A 198 0.57 11.33 3.19
CA ILE A 198 -0.12 12.44 3.89
C ILE A 198 -1.59 12.59 3.53
N THR A 199 -2.08 11.90 2.49
CA THR A 199 -3.50 11.84 2.16
C THR A 199 -4.28 10.85 3.02
N LYS A 200 -3.59 10.16 3.95
CA LYS A 200 -4.13 9.08 4.79
C LYS A 200 -4.54 7.82 4.03
N SER A 201 -4.06 7.66 2.79
CA SER A 201 -4.17 6.40 2.07
C SER A 201 -3.49 5.25 2.82
N PRO A 202 -4.10 4.05 2.80
CA PRO A 202 -3.45 2.86 3.30
C PRO A 202 -2.33 2.40 2.37
N ILE A 203 -1.34 1.71 2.94
CA ILE A 203 -0.16 1.16 2.28
C ILE A 203 0.12 -0.23 2.84
N GLU A 204 0.86 -1.04 2.08
CA GLU A 204 1.47 -2.27 2.61
C GLU A 204 2.93 -2.02 2.93
N PHE A 205 3.32 -2.24 4.18
CA PHE A 205 4.70 -2.19 4.62
C PHE A 205 5.28 -3.60 4.76
N MET A 206 6.43 -3.83 4.13
CA MET A 206 7.19 -5.07 4.22
C MET A 206 8.53 -4.77 4.92
N PRO A 207 8.73 -5.24 6.17
CA PRO A 207 9.96 -5.02 6.90
C PRO A 207 11.19 -5.52 6.14
N ASP A 208 11.08 -6.68 5.49
CA ASP A 208 12.08 -7.23 4.58
C ASP A 208 11.56 -7.30 3.14
N ARG A 209 12.20 -6.56 2.24
CA ARG A 209 11.87 -6.52 0.82
C ARG A 209 12.07 -7.85 0.09
N ALA A 210 12.89 -8.75 0.64
CA ALA A 210 13.15 -10.08 0.11
C ALA A 210 12.02 -11.07 0.44
N THR A 211 11.21 -10.76 1.46
CA THR A 211 10.10 -11.62 1.91
C THR A 211 8.78 -10.84 1.82
N PRO A 212 8.30 -10.52 0.59
CA PRO A 212 7.14 -9.68 0.42
C PRO A 212 5.83 -10.32 0.93
N SER A 213 5.81 -11.62 1.21
CA SER A 213 4.70 -12.29 1.88
C SER A 213 4.52 -11.88 3.35
N GLU A 214 5.54 -11.31 3.99
CA GLU A 214 5.49 -10.75 5.34
C GLU A 214 5.25 -9.25 5.24
N PHE A 215 4.00 -8.84 5.44
CA PHE A 215 3.59 -7.43 5.31
C PHE A 215 2.59 -7.03 6.39
N THR A 216 2.42 -5.72 6.55
CA THR A 216 1.38 -5.12 7.39
C THR A 216 0.68 -4.00 6.63
N GLU A 217 -0.65 -4.07 6.60
CA GLU A 217 -1.50 -2.98 6.12
C GLU A 217 -1.50 -1.87 7.16
N CYS A 218 -1.12 -0.67 6.77
CA CYS A 218 -0.99 0.47 7.67
C CYS A 218 -1.23 1.77 6.92
N PHE A 219 -1.30 2.88 7.64
CA PHE A 219 -1.29 4.21 7.04
C PHE A 219 -0.48 5.16 7.92
N LEU A 220 -0.11 6.33 7.37
CA LEU A 220 0.70 7.30 8.09
C LEU A 220 -0.10 7.94 9.22
N GLU A 221 0.28 7.66 10.47
CA GLU A 221 -0.34 8.25 11.65
C GLU A 221 0.19 9.66 11.88
N SER A 222 1.51 9.78 11.97
CA SER A 222 2.18 11.04 12.27
C SER A 222 3.53 11.19 11.55
N THR A 223 3.97 12.43 11.43
CA THR A 223 5.34 12.78 11.04
C THR A 223 5.93 13.70 12.09
N LYS A 224 7.24 13.90 12.04
CA LYS A 224 7.92 14.95 12.82
C LYS A 224 7.28 16.34 12.67
N LYS A 225 6.65 16.65 11.53
CA LYS A 225 6.02 17.94 11.26
C LYS A 225 4.55 17.99 11.68
N SER A 226 3.82 16.88 11.54
CA SER A 226 2.38 16.82 11.75
C SER A 226 2.01 15.65 12.63
N LYS A 227 1.42 15.93 13.80
CA LYS A 227 0.86 14.92 14.70
C LYS A 227 -0.26 14.11 14.07
N THR A 228 -0.98 14.72 13.12
CA THR A 228 -2.06 14.07 12.38
C THR A 228 -1.57 13.48 11.06
N GLY A 229 -0.26 13.46 10.77
CA GLY A 229 0.27 12.83 9.56
C GLY A 229 -0.14 13.48 8.24
N THR A 230 -0.70 14.69 8.26
CA THR A 230 -1.21 15.41 7.07
C THR A 230 -0.20 16.34 6.41
N ALA A 231 1.03 16.38 6.93
CA ALA A 231 2.11 17.17 6.34
C ALA A 231 3.47 16.51 6.65
N PHE A 232 4.44 16.75 5.78
CA PHE A 232 5.82 16.31 5.98
C PHE A 232 6.82 17.42 5.59
N THR A 233 8.08 17.21 5.95
CA THR A 233 9.23 17.97 5.46
C THR A 233 10.34 16.97 5.21
N LEU A 234 10.94 16.98 4.01
CA LEU A 234 12.21 16.30 3.78
C LEU A 234 13.33 17.23 4.18
N LYS A 235 14.26 16.74 5.01
CA LYS A 235 15.39 17.53 5.47
C LYS A 235 16.65 17.04 4.79
N GLU A 236 17.37 17.97 4.16
CA GLU A 236 18.70 17.68 3.66
C GLU A 236 19.70 17.49 4.81
N LEU A 237 20.59 16.53 4.67
CA LEU A 237 21.62 16.17 5.64
C LEU A 237 22.88 17.03 5.50
N TYR A 238 22.73 18.26 5.00
CA TYR A 238 23.81 19.24 4.87
C TYR A 238 24.58 19.45 6.19
N SER A 239 23.87 19.46 7.33
CA SER A 239 24.50 19.58 8.66
C SER A 239 25.41 18.41 9.04
N LYS A 240 25.33 17.29 8.31
CA LYS A 240 26.19 16.11 8.46
C LYS A 240 27.27 16.04 7.36
N GLY A 241 27.40 17.08 6.52
CA GLY A 241 28.31 17.09 5.37
C GLY A 241 27.84 16.23 4.19
N LEU A 242 26.57 15.82 4.18
CA LEU A 242 25.98 14.98 3.12
C LEU A 242 25.05 15.84 2.26
N ILE A 243 25.65 16.53 1.29
CA ILE A 243 24.94 17.36 0.31
C ILE A 243 24.14 16.46 -0.62
N ASP A 244 22.89 16.84 -0.93
CA ASP A 244 21.94 16.07 -1.75
C ASP A 244 21.52 14.71 -1.18
N TYR A 245 21.70 14.49 0.13
CA TYR A 245 21.09 13.38 0.87
C TYR A 245 19.97 13.89 1.75
N TYR A 246 18.83 13.21 1.74
CA TYR A 246 17.62 13.63 2.43
C TYR A 246 17.13 12.58 3.44
N GLU A 247 16.39 13.05 4.44
CA GLU A 247 15.65 12.22 5.39
C GLU A 247 14.20 12.67 5.53
N SER A 248 13.30 11.73 5.85
CA SER A 248 11.90 12.02 6.22
C SER A 248 11.77 12.60 7.63
N GLY A 249 12.75 12.34 8.49
CA GLY A 249 12.58 12.40 9.94
C GLY A 249 11.73 11.23 10.44
N MET A 250 11.43 11.21 11.75
CA MET A 250 10.60 10.17 12.33
C MET A 250 9.18 10.22 11.74
N ILE A 251 8.71 9.08 11.28
CA ILE A 251 7.32 8.82 10.89
C ILE A 251 6.77 7.70 11.78
N THR A 252 5.48 7.78 12.06
CA THR A 252 4.72 6.76 12.77
C THR A 252 3.66 6.22 11.82
N LEU A 253 3.62 4.91 11.63
CA LEU A 253 2.57 4.20 10.90
C LEU A 253 1.62 3.57 11.92
N ARG A 254 0.30 3.63 11.67
CA ARG A 254 -0.69 2.87 12.45
C ARG A 254 -1.21 1.73 11.60
N LYS A 255 -1.30 0.53 12.19
CA LYS A 255 -1.90 -0.64 11.54
C LYS A 255 -3.38 -0.37 11.21
N VAL A 256 -3.84 -0.83 10.05
CA VAL A 256 -5.26 -0.77 9.63
C VAL A 256 -6.09 -1.74 10.46
#